data_AF-A0A975GU34-F1
#
_entry.id   AF-A0A975GU34-F1
#
_cell.length_a   1.000
_cell.length_b   1.000
_cell.length_c   1.000
_cell.angle_alpha   90.00
_cell.angle_beta   90.00
_cell.angle_gamma   90.00
#
_symmetry.space_group_name_H-M   'P 1'
#
loop_
_entity.id
_entity.type
_entity.pdbx_description
1 polymer ?
#
loop_
_entity_poly.entity_id
_entity_poly.type
_entity_poly.pdbx_seq_one_letter_code
_entity_poly.pdbx_strand_id
1 'polypeptide(L)'
;MILATDVDYRESNAVAAGILFERWESESPVKEITVRVSNVEAYVPGQFYKRELPCIKALLDTIHDSITCILIDGYVYLGKDRKPGLGKHLWDMLEGQIPVIGVAKSAFADTPEPAELIRGNSIRPLFVTSEGIDAEIARQCVRKMHGENRIPTLLRRVDALCRKGHGARGMGRGAWDWENMLKFFILLRPQCCQTYVYEYSKFQ
;
A
#
# COMPACT_ATOMS: atom_id res chain seq x y z
N MET A 1 9.14 0.73 -8.88
CA MET A 1 9.55 0.71 -7.46
C MET A 1 8.64 -0.24 -6.69
N ILE A 2 9.16 -0.92 -5.68
CA ILE A 2 8.36 -1.67 -4.71
C ILE A 2 8.11 -0.74 -3.52
N LEU A 3 6.85 -0.67 -3.06
CA LEU A 3 6.46 0.08 -1.87
C LEU A 3 6.22 -0.90 -0.72
N ALA A 4 6.85 -0.70 0.43
CA ALA A 4 6.40 -1.29 1.69
C ALA A 4 5.71 -0.22 2.53
N THR A 5 4.53 -0.52 3.07
CA THR A 5 3.76 0.42 3.88
C THR A 5 3.24 -0.22 5.15
N ASP A 6 3.11 0.60 6.19
CA ASP A 6 2.54 0.25 7.48
C ASP A 6 1.79 1.47 8.05
N VAL A 7 0.89 1.23 9.01
CA VAL A 7 0.09 2.27 9.67
C VAL A 7 0.08 2.05 11.18
N ASP A 8 0.54 3.06 11.94
CA ASP A 8 0.47 3.05 13.41
C ASP A 8 -0.62 4.00 13.91
N TYR A 9 -1.56 3.47 14.68
CA TYR A 9 -2.65 4.23 15.31
C TYR A 9 -2.33 4.64 16.73
N ARG A 10 -2.68 5.89 17.09
CA ARG A 10 -2.71 6.37 18.47
C ARG A 10 -3.93 7.27 18.67
N GLU A 11 -4.87 6.80 19.48
CA GLU A 11 -6.15 7.48 19.74
C GLU A 11 -6.91 7.76 18.44
N SER A 12 -7.15 9.03 18.11
CA SER A 12 -7.83 9.50 16.89
C SER A 12 -6.87 9.85 15.75
N ASN A 13 -5.56 9.62 15.91
CA ASN A 13 -4.54 9.90 14.90
C ASN A 13 -3.90 8.61 14.37
N ALA A 14 -3.38 8.69 13.15
CA ALA A 14 -2.56 7.66 12.54
C ALA A 14 -1.34 8.24 11.85
N VAL A 15 -0.30 7.43 11.78
CA VAL A 15 0.87 7.68 10.94
C VAL A 15 0.97 6.54 9.94
N ALA A 16 0.81 6.85 8.66
CA ALA A 16 1.16 5.94 7.58
C ALA A 16 2.62 6.19 7.19
N ALA A 17 3.43 5.14 7.11
CA ALA A 17 4.77 5.23 6.53
C ALA A 17 4.88 4.40 5.26
N GLY A 18 5.76 4.84 4.37
CA GLY A 18 6.09 4.20 3.12
C GLY A 18 7.59 4.14 2.93
N ILE A 19 8.06 3.01 2.42
CA ILE A 19 9.43 2.83 1.98
C ILE A 19 9.41 2.38 0.52
N LEU A 20 10.08 3.14 -0.35
CA LEU A 20 10.31 2.76 -1.74
C LEU A 20 11.68 2.14 -1.91
N PHE A 21 11.75 1.04 -2.64
CA PHE A 21 13.00 0.33 -2.95
C PHE A 21 12.92 -0.34 -4.32
N GLU A 22 14.07 -0.63 -4.92
CA GLU A 22 14.14 -1.08 -6.33
C GLU A 22 14.05 -2.58 -6.49
N ARG A 23 14.67 -3.34 -5.59
CA ARG A 23 14.86 -4.79 -5.70
C ARG A 23 14.49 -5.47 -4.40
N TRP A 24 14.01 -6.71 -4.46
CA TRP A 24 13.64 -7.47 -3.27
C TRP A 24 14.82 -7.58 -2.29
N GLU A 25 16.03 -7.78 -2.81
CA GLU A 25 17.28 -7.93 -2.08
C GLU A 25 17.84 -6.59 -1.53
N SER A 26 17.18 -5.46 -1.78
CA SER A 26 17.66 -4.15 -1.31
C SER A 26 17.76 -4.11 0.22
N GLU A 27 18.96 -3.79 0.72
CA GLU A 27 19.18 -3.56 2.15
C GLU A 27 18.62 -2.21 2.62
N SER A 28 18.75 -1.20 1.77
CA SER A 28 18.43 0.20 2.08
C SER A 28 17.32 0.73 1.18
N PRO A 29 16.48 1.64 1.69
CA PRO A 29 15.44 2.29 0.91
C PRO A 29 16.02 3.32 -0.06
N VAL A 30 15.31 3.57 -1.15
CA VAL A 30 15.55 4.75 -2.01
C VAL A 30 14.84 5.98 -1.44
N LYS A 31 13.65 5.79 -0.84
CA LYS A 31 12.88 6.88 -0.24
C LYS A 31 12.10 6.38 0.98
N GLU A 32 12.04 7.21 2.01
CA GLU A 32 11.19 7.02 3.19
C GLU A 32 10.18 8.17 3.25
N ILE A 33 8.91 7.85 3.49
CA ILE A 33 7.80 8.81 3.49
C ILE A 33 6.95 8.54 4.73
N THR A 34 6.44 9.60 5.36
CA THR A 34 5.48 9.51 6.47
C THR A 34 4.38 10.53 6.29
N VAL A 35 3.14 10.09 6.43
CA VAL A 35 1.94 10.93 6.36
C VAL A 35 1.18 10.80 7.67
N ARG A 36 0.84 11.95 8.27
CA ARG A 36 -0.01 12.01 9.46
C ARG A 36 -1.45 12.18 9.03
N VAL A 37 -2.33 11.37 9.59
CA VAL A 37 -3.78 11.43 9.34
C VAL A 37 -4.47 11.65 10.67
N SER A 38 -5.23 12.74 10.75
CA SER A 38 -6.03 13.09 11.93
C SER A 38 -7.48 12.67 11.74
N ASN A 39 -8.21 12.55 12.85
CA ASN A 39 -9.65 12.21 12.87
C ASN A 39 -9.97 10.86 12.22
N VAL A 40 -9.14 9.86 12.47
CA VAL A 40 -9.42 8.49 12.01
C VAL A 40 -10.69 8.00 12.70
N GLU A 41 -11.61 7.44 11.92
CA GLU A 41 -12.85 6.86 12.42
C GLU A 41 -12.63 5.85 13.56
N ALA A 42 -13.65 5.73 14.42
CA ALA A 42 -13.66 4.77 15.50
C ALA A 42 -13.57 3.32 14.97
N TYR A 43 -12.94 2.45 15.75
CA TYR A 43 -12.83 1.03 15.40
C TYR A 43 -14.21 0.35 15.38
N VAL A 44 -14.56 -0.22 14.22
CA VAL A 44 -15.69 -1.13 14.08
C VAL A 44 -15.15 -2.57 14.03
N PRO A 45 -15.53 -3.45 14.97
CA PRO A 45 -15.12 -4.85 14.98
C PRO A 45 -15.33 -5.52 13.62
N GLY A 46 -14.30 -6.18 13.10
CA GLY A 46 -14.34 -6.85 11.80
C GLY A 46 -14.18 -5.94 10.57
N GLN A 47 -13.97 -4.63 10.74
CA GLN A 47 -13.77 -3.66 9.65
C GLN A 47 -12.52 -2.80 9.84
N PHE A 48 -11.43 -3.39 10.37
CA PHE A 48 -10.17 -2.68 10.63
C PHE A 48 -9.62 -1.97 9.37
N TYR A 49 -9.82 -2.56 8.18
CA TYR A 49 -9.41 -1.97 6.91
C TYR A 49 -9.98 -0.57 6.65
N LYS A 50 -11.15 -0.22 7.21
CA LYS A 50 -11.75 1.11 7.02
C LYS A 50 -10.93 2.23 7.64
N ARG A 51 -10.15 1.90 8.68
CA ARG A 51 -9.24 2.87 9.31
C ARG A 51 -7.93 2.96 8.54
N GLU A 52 -7.45 1.84 8.00
CA GLU A 52 -6.12 1.72 7.37
C GLU A 52 -6.10 2.20 5.94
N LEU A 53 -7.12 1.90 5.16
CA LEU A 53 -7.16 2.28 3.74
C LEU A 53 -7.09 3.79 3.52
N PRO A 54 -7.81 4.66 4.25
CA PRO A 54 -7.65 6.11 4.09
C PRO A 54 -6.22 6.58 4.38
N CYS A 55 -5.54 5.94 5.33
CA CYS A 55 -4.16 6.29 5.69
C CYS A 55 -3.17 5.87 4.60
N ILE A 56 -3.32 4.64 4.09
CA ILE A 56 -2.51 4.13 2.97
C ILE A 56 -2.79 4.94 1.71
N LYS A 57 -4.04 5.32 1.44
CA LYS A 57 -4.39 6.19 0.32
C LYS A 57 -3.71 7.55 0.44
N ALA A 58 -3.78 8.20 1.61
CA ALA A 58 -3.13 9.48 1.84
C ALA A 58 -1.61 9.40 1.64
N LEU A 59 -0.98 8.28 2.00
CA LEU A 59 0.42 8.01 1.69
C LEU A 59 0.65 7.88 0.17
N LEU A 60 -0.15 7.08 -0.52
CA LEU A 60 -0.03 6.86 -1.96
C LEU A 60 -0.21 8.16 -2.76
N ASP A 61 -1.11 9.05 -2.35
CA ASP A 61 -1.32 10.36 -2.99
C ASP A 61 -0.07 11.25 -2.96
N THR A 62 0.90 10.98 -2.06
CA THR A 62 2.19 11.71 -1.99
C THR A 62 3.30 11.07 -2.84
N ILE A 63 3.06 9.90 -3.42
CA ILE A 63 4.06 9.15 -4.19
C ILE A 63 3.82 9.39 -5.68
N HIS A 64 4.82 9.97 -6.34
CA HIS A 64 4.80 10.19 -7.80
C HIS A 64 5.64 9.15 -8.57
N ASP A 65 6.36 8.29 -7.85
CA ASP A 65 7.14 7.20 -8.43
C ASP A 65 6.22 6.08 -8.95
N SER A 66 6.58 5.43 -10.06
CA SER A 66 5.84 4.28 -10.58
C SER A 66 6.00 3.08 -9.63
N ILE A 67 4.90 2.68 -8.98
CA ILE A 67 4.84 1.53 -8.08
C ILE A 67 4.46 0.29 -8.87
N THR A 68 5.27 -0.76 -8.75
CA THR A 68 5.08 -2.03 -9.45
C THR A 68 4.55 -3.14 -8.53
N CYS A 69 4.63 -2.95 -7.20
CA CYS A 69 4.10 -3.85 -6.19
C CYS A 69 4.01 -3.13 -4.84
N ILE A 70 3.00 -3.45 -4.04
CA ILE A 70 2.84 -2.93 -2.67
C ILE A 70 2.95 -4.09 -1.66
N LEU A 71 3.70 -3.88 -0.58
CA LEU A 71 3.80 -4.74 0.59
C LEU A 71 3.10 -4.09 1.77
N ILE A 72 2.26 -4.86 2.45
CA ILE A 72 1.59 -4.45 3.69
C ILE A 72 1.96 -5.40 4.85
N ASP A 73 2.00 -4.89 6.07
CA ASP A 73 2.06 -5.71 7.29
C ASP A 73 0.67 -6.24 7.66
N GLY A 74 0.27 -7.32 6.99
CA GLY A 74 -1.05 -7.89 7.17
C GLY A 74 -1.40 -8.91 6.10
N TYR A 75 -2.67 -9.30 6.05
CA TYR A 75 -3.17 -10.25 5.08
C TYR A 75 -3.85 -9.55 3.90
N VAL A 76 -3.66 -10.09 2.70
CA VAL A 76 -4.54 -9.82 1.55
C VAL A 76 -5.86 -10.58 1.72
N TYR A 77 -5.76 -11.85 2.10
CA TYR A 77 -6.89 -12.74 2.35
C TYR A 77 -6.76 -13.43 3.70
N LEU A 78 -7.88 -13.53 4.42
CA LEU A 78 -7.98 -14.11 5.76
C LEU A 78 -8.55 -15.53 5.68
N GLY A 79 -7.84 -16.48 6.29
CA GLY A 79 -8.27 -17.88 6.43
C GLY A 79 -8.40 -18.63 5.10
N LYS A 80 -8.76 -19.92 5.19
CA LYS A 80 -8.95 -20.81 4.03
C LYS A 80 -10.04 -20.35 3.06
N ASP A 81 -11.07 -19.68 3.57
CA ASP A 81 -12.21 -19.21 2.77
C ASP A 81 -11.89 -17.91 2.00
N ARG A 82 -10.65 -17.43 2.08
CA ARG A 82 -10.16 -16.22 1.42
C ARG A 82 -11.06 -15.01 1.68
N LYS A 83 -11.46 -14.81 2.94
CA LYS A 83 -12.22 -13.60 3.32
C LYS A 83 -11.36 -12.37 3.01
N PRO A 84 -11.90 -11.30 2.40
CA PRO A 84 -11.12 -10.09 2.10
C PRO A 84 -10.47 -9.50 3.36
N GLY A 85 -9.14 -9.35 3.31
CA GLY A 85 -8.34 -8.62 4.29
C GLY A 85 -7.99 -7.22 3.78
N LEU A 86 -7.11 -6.54 4.51
CA LEU A 86 -6.63 -5.20 4.16
C LEU A 86 -6.08 -5.14 2.73
N GLY A 87 -5.24 -6.11 2.36
CA GLY A 87 -4.58 -6.08 1.06
C GLY A 87 -5.53 -6.30 -0.11
N LYS A 88 -6.59 -7.09 0.06
CA LYS A 88 -7.61 -7.25 -0.97
C LYS A 88 -8.37 -5.94 -1.18
N HIS A 89 -8.80 -5.29 -0.10
CA HIS A 89 -9.45 -3.98 -0.21
C HIS A 89 -8.52 -2.91 -0.80
N LEU A 90 -7.22 -2.96 -0.49
CA LEU A 90 -6.23 -2.07 -1.11
C LEU A 90 -6.12 -2.33 -2.62
N TRP A 91 -6.05 -3.60 -3.03
CA TRP A 91 -6.02 -3.96 -4.45
C TRP A 91 -7.30 -3.52 -5.18
N ASP A 92 -8.47 -3.67 -4.55
CA ASP A 92 -9.74 -3.18 -5.10
C ASP A 92 -9.77 -1.65 -5.23
N MET A 93 -9.26 -0.91 -4.23
CA MET A 93 -9.12 0.55 -4.29
C MET A 93 -8.20 1.01 -5.42
N LEU A 94 -7.22 0.18 -5.80
CA LEU A 94 -6.30 0.42 -6.91
C LEU A 94 -6.81 -0.14 -8.24
N GLU A 95 -8.09 -0.51 -8.30
CA GLU A 95 -8.75 -1.06 -9.50
C GLU A 95 -8.02 -2.27 -10.09
N GLY A 96 -7.31 -3.01 -9.25
CA GLY A 96 -6.52 -4.17 -9.62
C GLY A 96 -5.26 -3.90 -10.45
N GLN A 97 -4.83 -2.64 -10.56
CA GLN A 97 -3.70 -2.25 -11.41
C GLN A 97 -2.33 -2.58 -10.80
N ILE A 98 -2.22 -2.59 -9.47
CA ILE A 98 -0.96 -2.79 -8.76
C ILE A 98 -1.07 -4.02 -7.87
N PRO A 99 -0.19 -5.04 -8.03
CA PRO A 99 -0.17 -6.21 -7.17
C PRO A 99 0.08 -5.85 -5.71
N VAL A 100 -0.61 -6.55 -4.80
CA VAL A 100 -0.47 -6.39 -3.35
C VAL A 100 -0.02 -7.69 -2.73
N ILE A 101 1.01 -7.62 -1.90
CA ILE A 101 1.53 -8.73 -1.09
C ILE A 101 1.35 -8.37 0.38
N GLY A 102 0.65 -9.22 1.10
CA GLY A 102 0.50 -9.15 2.55
C GLY A 102 1.54 -10.04 3.23
N VAL A 103 2.24 -9.49 4.21
CA VAL A 103 3.21 -10.22 5.03
C VAL A 103 2.80 -10.12 6.50
N ALA A 104 2.05 -11.10 6.99
CA ALA A 104 1.57 -11.09 8.37
C ALA A 104 2.55 -11.77 9.35
N LYS A 105 2.65 -11.19 10.55
CA LYS A 105 3.50 -11.66 11.66
C LYS A 105 2.81 -12.68 12.57
N SER A 106 1.53 -12.98 12.39
CA SER A 106 0.80 -13.96 13.20
C SER A 106 -0.22 -14.72 12.34
N ALA A 107 -0.49 -15.97 12.72
CA ALA A 107 -1.49 -16.78 12.05
C ALA A 107 -2.87 -16.16 12.22
N PHE A 108 -3.68 -16.19 11.17
CA PHE A 108 -5.12 -16.02 11.26
C PHE A 108 -5.75 -17.42 11.38
N ALA A 109 -6.98 -17.49 11.91
CA ALA A 109 -7.68 -18.77 12.00
C ALA A 109 -7.79 -19.43 10.62
N ASP A 110 -7.44 -20.72 10.55
CA ASP A 110 -7.43 -21.50 9.30
C ASP A 110 -6.54 -20.92 8.19
N THR A 111 -5.46 -20.20 8.50
CA THR A 111 -4.47 -19.82 7.48
C THR A 111 -3.86 -21.07 6.84
N PRO A 112 -3.86 -21.20 5.50
CA PRO A 112 -3.38 -22.40 4.82
C PRO A 112 -1.84 -22.50 4.86
N GLU A 113 -1.31 -23.72 5.00
CA GLU A 113 0.14 -24.01 5.07
C GLU A 113 0.95 -23.41 3.89
N PRO A 114 0.46 -23.39 2.63
CA PRO A 114 1.17 -22.73 1.53
C PRO A 114 1.45 -21.22 1.73
N ALA A 115 0.70 -20.55 2.61
CA ALA A 115 0.98 -19.15 2.96
C ALA A 115 2.21 -19.03 3.89
N GLU A 116 2.66 -20.10 4.52
CA GLU A 116 3.77 -20.05 5.47
C GLU A 116 5.13 -19.85 4.79
N LEU A 117 5.93 -18.99 5.40
CA LEU A 117 7.29 -18.69 5.00
C LEU A 117 8.19 -18.60 6.22
N ILE A 118 9.03 -19.62 6.39
CA ILE A 118 10.13 -19.62 7.34
C ILE A 118 11.31 -18.82 6.76
N ARG A 119 11.86 -17.89 7.57
CA ARG A 119 13.03 -17.06 7.24
C ARG A 119 14.01 -17.00 8.41
N GLY A 120 15.30 -16.98 8.07
CA GLY A 120 16.38 -17.01 9.05
C GLY A 120 16.36 -18.29 9.87
N ASN A 121 16.77 -18.18 11.13
CA ASN A 121 16.73 -19.28 12.10
C ASN A 121 15.42 -19.33 12.92
N SER A 122 14.36 -18.65 12.46
CA SER A 122 13.10 -18.58 13.22
C SER A 122 12.22 -19.78 12.96
N ILE A 123 11.69 -20.39 14.02
CA ILE A 123 10.66 -21.43 13.92
C ILE A 123 9.25 -20.86 13.69
N ARG A 124 9.07 -19.54 13.79
CA ARG A 124 7.76 -18.88 13.62
C ARG A 124 7.63 -18.35 12.20
N PRO A 125 6.73 -18.88 11.37
CA PRO A 125 6.58 -18.44 9.99
C PRO A 125 6.07 -16.99 9.90
N LEU A 126 6.38 -16.34 8.79
CA LEU A 126 5.57 -15.26 8.24
C LEU A 126 4.45 -15.89 7.40
N PHE A 127 3.35 -15.17 7.24
CA PHE A 127 2.25 -15.62 6.39
C PHE A 127 2.12 -14.68 5.21
N VAL A 128 2.41 -15.19 4.02
CA VAL A 128 2.42 -14.43 2.77
C VAL A 128 1.14 -14.74 2.00
N THR A 129 0.39 -13.69 1.68
CA THR A 129 -0.79 -13.76 0.81
C THR A 129 -0.69 -12.67 -0.25
N SER A 130 -1.35 -12.85 -1.39
CA SER A 130 -1.23 -11.90 -2.51
C SER A 130 -2.52 -11.77 -3.31
N GLU A 131 -2.61 -10.65 -4.05
CA GLU A 131 -3.57 -10.44 -5.13
C GLU A 131 -2.89 -9.67 -6.27
N GLY A 132 -3.22 -9.99 -7.52
CA GLY A 132 -2.55 -9.47 -8.71
C GLY A 132 -1.15 -10.07 -8.99
N ILE A 133 -0.71 -11.03 -8.17
CA ILE A 133 0.52 -11.80 -8.36
C ILE A 133 0.34 -13.21 -7.77
N ASP A 134 0.91 -14.22 -8.43
CA ASP A 134 0.88 -15.60 -7.95
C ASP A 134 1.45 -15.71 -6.52
N ALA A 135 0.79 -16.53 -5.69
CA ALA A 135 1.12 -16.64 -4.27
C ALA A 135 2.52 -17.23 -4.02
N GLU A 136 2.96 -18.18 -4.85
CA GLU A 136 4.29 -18.75 -4.73
C GLU A 136 5.35 -17.74 -5.17
N ILE A 137 5.10 -16.98 -6.25
CA ILE A 137 5.98 -15.88 -6.66
C ILE A 137 6.09 -14.82 -5.54
N ALA A 138 4.96 -14.39 -4.97
CA ALA A 138 4.94 -13.43 -3.86
C ALA A 138 5.77 -13.92 -2.66
N ARG A 139 5.63 -15.20 -2.31
CA ARG A 139 6.39 -15.83 -1.23
C ARG A 139 7.89 -15.88 -1.54
N GLN A 140 8.27 -16.17 -2.78
CA GLN A 140 9.67 -16.13 -3.21
C GLN A 140 10.25 -14.71 -3.17
N CYS A 141 9.49 -13.70 -3.57
CA CYS A 141 9.85 -12.29 -3.45
C CYS A 141 10.14 -11.92 -1.99
N VAL A 142 9.23 -12.26 -1.05
CA VAL A 142 9.43 -12.01 0.38
C VAL A 142 10.61 -12.81 0.95
N ARG A 143 10.84 -14.05 0.48
CA ARG A 143 12.00 -14.86 0.88
C ARG A 143 13.32 -14.16 0.55
N LYS A 144 13.43 -13.59 -0.65
CA LYS A 144 14.63 -12.88 -1.15
C LYS A 144 14.91 -11.57 -0.41
N MET A 145 13.93 -11.05 0.34
CA MET A 145 14.13 -9.77 1.01
C MET A 145 15.33 -9.79 1.95
N HIS A 146 16.07 -8.68 1.97
CA HIS A 146 17.27 -8.53 2.79
C HIS A 146 16.99 -8.72 4.30
N GLY A 147 17.96 -9.27 5.01
CA GLY A 147 17.98 -9.44 6.47
C GLY A 147 17.91 -10.91 6.90
N GLU A 148 18.79 -11.27 7.83
CA GLU A 148 19.00 -12.66 8.30
C GLU A 148 17.90 -13.16 9.26
N ASN A 149 17.07 -12.26 9.76
CA ASN A 149 16.04 -12.55 10.73
C ASN A 149 14.69 -12.86 10.08
N ARG A 150 13.76 -13.36 10.91
CA ARG A 150 12.35 -13.61 10.54
C ARG A 150 11.74 -12.47 9.72
N ILE A 151 11.81 -11.24 10.24
CA ILE A 151 11.21 -10.05 9.61
C ILE A 151 12.27 -9.39 8.71
N PRO A 152 11.98 -9.15 7.43
CA PRO A 152 12.88 -8.44 6.52
C PRO A 152 13.32 -7.07 7.04
N THR A 153 14.51 -6.65 6.66
CA THR A 153 15.11 -5.38 7.11
C THR A 153 14.23 -4.17 6.79
N LEU A 154 13.72 -4.07 5.56
CA LEU A 154 12.87 -2.95 5.16
C LEU A 154 11.47 -2.99 5.79
N LEU A 155 10.89 -4.17 6.03
CA LEU A 155 9.59 -4.27 6.73
C LEU A 155 9.71 -3.86 8.21
N ARG A 156 10.82 -4.23 8.87
CA ARG A 156 11.14 -3.73 10.22
C ARG A 156 11.40 -2.22 10.23
N ARG A 157 11.98 -1.68 9.15
CA ARG A 157 12.25 -0.24 9.02
C ARG A 157 10.96 0.56 8.88
N VAL A 158 10.00 0.13 8.05
CA VAL A 158 8.73 0.87 7.88
C VAL A 158 7.89 0.86 9.16
N ASP A 159 7.81 -0.26 9.90
CA ASP A 159 7.17 -0.33 11.23
C ASP A 159 7.81 0.67 12.21
N ALA A 160 9.15 0.75 12.23
CA ALA A 160 9.85 1.72 13.06
C ALA A 160 9.58 3.18 12.64
N LEU A 161 9.42 3.47 11.34
CA LEU A 161 9.09 4.82 10.85
C LEU A 161 7.70 5.26 11.31
N CYS A 162 6.69 4.39 11.21
CA CYS A 162 5.34 4.67 11.70
C CYS A 162 5.36 5.04 13.19
N ARG A 163 6.07 4.26 14.00
CA ARG A 163 6.17 4.48 15.45
C ARG A 163 6.96 5.75 15.83
N LYS A 164 7.96 6.13 15.03
CA LYS A 164 8.80 7.34 15.26
C LYS A 164 8.17 8.62 14.74
N GLY A 165 7.33 8.55 13.71
CA GLY A 165 6.65 9.69 13.09
C GLY A 165 5.76 10.50 14.04
N HIS A 166 5.57 10.03 15.28
CA HIS A 166 4.90 10.74 16.37
C HIS A 166 5.78 11.79 17.10
N GLY A 167 7.11 11.75 16.95
CA GLY A 167 8.06 12.55 17.76
C GLY A 167 8.35 13.98 17.28
N ALA A 168 7.99 14.35 16.05
CA ALA A 168 8.19 15.71 15.56
C ALA A 168 7.00 16.61 15.93
N ARG A 169 7.16 17.49 16.93
CA ARG A 169 6.30 18.68 17.04
C ARG A 169 6.34 19.40 15.70
N GLY A 170 5.16 19.67 15.13
CA GLY A 170 5.03 20.16 13.77
C GLY A 170 5.84 21.43 13.53
N MET A 171 6.64 21.43 12.48
CA MET A 171 6.81 22.63 11.67
C MET A 171 5.70 22.60 10.63
N GLY A 172 4.71 23.46 10.83
CA GLY A 172 3.53 23.54 9.98
C GLY A 172 3.84 23.99 8.56
N ARG A 173 2.92 23.65 7.65
CA ARG A 173 2.27 24.57 6.70
C ARG A 173 1.29 23.79 5.81
N GLY A 174 0.16 24.43 5.52
CA GLY A 174 -0.72 24.07 4.40
C GLY A 174 -2.05 23.49 4.80
N ALA A 175 -3.03 24.35 5.06
CA ALA A 175 -4.42 24.01 4.81
C ALA A 175 -4.53 23.67 3.32
N TRP A 176 -4.81 22.41 3.00
CA TRP A 176 -5.05 21.99 1.63
C TRP A 176 -6.50 22.36 1.29
N ASP A 177 -6.62 23.48 0.58
CA ASP A 177 -7.85 24.00 0.02
C ASP A 177 -8.25 23.16 -1.20
N TRP A 178 -9.17 22.22 -0.99
CA TRP A 178 -9.69 21.28 -1.99
C TRP A 178 -10.42 21.98 -3.16
N GLU A 179 -10.83 23.24 -2.99
CA GLU A 179 -11.54 24.02 -4.01
C GLU A 179 -10.65 24.50 -5.16
N ASN A 180 -9.32 24.52 -4.99
CA ASN A 180 -8.38 24.92 -6.03
C ASN A 180 -7.80 23.75 -6.85
N MET A 181 -7.98 22.49 -6.42
CA MET A 181 -7.44 21.32 -7.12
C MET A 181 -8.24 20.93 -8.37
N LEU A 182 -9.53 21.31 -8.44
CA LEU A 182 -10.39 21.10 -9.62
C LEU A 182 -10.11 22.09 -10.76
N LYS A 183 -9.39 23.19 -10.52
CA LYS A 183 -9.03 24.17 -11.56
C LYS A 183 -7.77 23.78 -12.34
N PHE A 184 -6.90 22.94 -11.77
CA PHE A 184 -5.67 22.51 -12.44
C PHE A 184 -5.90 21.39 -13.46
N PHE A 185 -7.02 20.65 -13.36
CA PHE A 185 -7.34 19.53 -14.25
C PHE A 185 -7.94 19.92 -15.62
N ILE A 186 -8.22 21.22 -15.86
CA ILE A 186 -8.81 21.69 -17.13
C ILE A 186 -7.75 22.28 -18.10
N LEU A 187 -6.51 22.51 -17.66
CA LEU A 187 -5.52 23.28 -18.46
C LEU A 187 -4.41 22.47 -19.15
N LEU A 188 -4.47 21.13 -19.18
CA LEU A 188 -3.53 20.30 -19.93
C LEU A 188 -4.26 19.29 -20.81
N ARG A 189 -4.92 19.78 -21.87
CA ARG A 189 -5.17 18.98 -23.08
C ARG A 189 -4.17 19.39 -24.17
N PRO A 190 -3.37 18.47 -24.73
CA PRO A 190 -2.59 18.74 -25.92
C PRO A 190 -3.52 18.93 -27.13
N GLN A 191 -3.29 19.99 -27.89
CA GLN A 191 -3.78 20.13 -29.25
C GLN A 191 -3.19 19.01 -30.12
N CYS A 192 -4.06 18.20 -30.72
CA CYS A 192 -3.79 17.63 -32.04
C CYS A 192 -5.08 17.60 -32.84
N CYS A 193 -5.12 18.47 -33.84
CA CYS A 193 -6.06 18.46 -34.94
C CYS A 193 -5.99 17.12 -35.70
N GLN A 194 -7.14 16.56 -36.03
CA GLN A 194 -7.36 16.09 -37.40
C GLN A 194 -8.84 16.15 -37.74
N THR A 195 -9.14 17.12 -38.60
CA THR A 195 -10.28 17.25 -39.49
C THR A 195 -10.60 15.96 -40.23
N TYR A 196 -11.85 15.52 -40.19
CA TYR A 196 -12.55 15.02 -41.37
C TYR A 196 -13.95 15.63 -41.42
N VAL A 197 -14.14 16.46 -42.43
CA VAL A 197 -15.42 17.00 -42.90
C VAL A 197 -16.03 15.94 -43.82
N TYR A 198 -17.28 15.57 -43.61
CA TYR A 198 -18.15 15.14 -44.71
C TYR A 198 -19.53 15.77 -44.55
N GLU A 199 -19.87 16.53 -45.59
CA GLU A 199 -21.09 17.27 -45.84
C GLU A 199 -22.25 16.39 -46.31
N TYR A 200 -23.46 16.87 -46.01
CA TYR A 200 -24.72 16.81 -46.76
C TYR A 200 -25.23 15.48 -47.36
N SER A 201 -26.44 15.10 -46.94
CA SER A 201 -27.63 15.22 -47.81
C SER A 201 -28.94 14.87 -47.09
N LYS A 202 -29.88 15.83 -47.09
CA LYS A 202 -31.32 15.56 -47.07
C LYS A 202 -31.72 15.03 -48.45
N PHE A 203 -32.60 14.03 -48.52
CA PHE A 203 -33.74 13.86 -49.45
C PHE A 203 -34.11 12.36 -49.56
N GLN A 204 -35.13 11.91 -48.81
CA GLN A 204 -36.46 11.48 -49.28
C GLN A 204 -37.28 10.96 -48.10
#